data_AF-A0A1E3BFQ8-F1
#
_entry.id   AF-A0A1E3BFQ8-F1
#
_cell.length_a   1.000
_cell.length_b   1.000
_cell.length_c   1.000
_cell.angle_alpha   90.00
_cell.angle_beta   90.00
_cell.angle_gamma   90.00
#
_symmetry.space_group_name_H-M   'P 1'
#
loop_
_entity.id
_entity.type
_entity.pdbx_description
1 polymer ?
#
loop_
_entity_poly.entity_id
_entity_poly.type
_entity_poly.pdbx_seq_one_letter_code
_entity_poly.pdbx_strand_id
1 'polypeptide(L)'
;MSLDVRLIPNKLTDIKEPDLESTALIASTISQAGVPAALWGLNAANLYGGNLVPLDIELLVCEKDQERAFTILTSHGLIPSLPDDDE
;
A
#
# COMPACT_ATOMS: atom_id res chain seq x y z
N MET A 1 -7.75 2.68 -26.06
CA MET A 1 -8.70 1.97 -25.17
C MET A 1 -8.50 2.58 -23.79
N SER A 2 -9.35 3.54 -23.41
CA SER A 2 -9.22 4.24 -22.12
C SER A 2 -9.85 3.36 -21.04
N LEU A 3 -9.04 2.84 -20.14
CA LEU A 3 -9.55 2.27 -18.89
C LEU A 3 -9.96 3.46 -18.02
N ASP A 4 -11.24 3.84 -18.11
CA ASP A 4 -11.88 4.64 -17.07
C ASP A 4 -11.92 3.80 -15.80
N VAL A 5 -10.81 3.81 -15.05
CA VAL A 5 -10.79 3.39 -13.66
C VAL A 5 -11.57 4.46 -12.92
N ARG A 6 -12.89 4.24 -12.80
CA ARG A 6 -13.71 4.97 -11.84
C ARG A 6 -13.06 4.74 -10.48
N LEU A 7 -12.35 5.77 -10.02
CA LEU A 7 -11.84 5.91 -8.67
C LEU A 7 -13.00 5.66 -7.71
N ILE A 8 -13.07 4.45 -7.17
CA ILE A 8 -13.92 4.18 -6.02
C ILE A 8 -13.32 5.04 -4.90
N PRO A 9 -14.09 5.94 -4.26
CA PRO A 9 -13.59 6.78 -3.18
C PRO A 9 -13.50 5.94 -1.90
N ASN A 10 -12.77 4.83 -1.94
CA ASN A 10 -12.45 4.08 -0.74
C ASN A 10 -11.30 4.81 -0.07
N LYS A 11 -11.49 5.19 1.19
CA LYS A 11 -10.45 5.87 1.96
C LYS A 11 -9.46 4.81 2.43
N LEU A 12 -8.17 5.12 2.50
CA LEU A 12 -7.19 4.20 3.08
C LEU A 12 -7.54 3.83 4.54
N THR A 13 -8.34 4.66 5.22
CA THR A 13 -8.92 4.37 6.54
C THR A 13 -9.88 3.19 6.58
N ASP A 14 -10.36 2.71 5.42
CA ASP A 14 -11.31 1.59 5.35
C ASP A 14 -10.61 0.22 5.32
N ILE A 15 -9.28 0.21 5.24
CA ILE A 15 -8.46 -1.01 5.26
C ILE A 15 -8.52 -1.63 6.66
N LYS A 16 -8.93 -2.90 6.71
CA LYS A 16 -9.03 -3.67 7.96
C LYS A 16 -8.12 -4.89 7.97
N GLU A 17 -7.90 -5.48 6.80
CA GLU A 17 -7.18 -6.73 6.63
C GLU A 17 -6.27 -6.60 5.39
N PRO A 18 -5.15 -7.34 5.32
CA PRO A 18 -4.26 -7.37 4.17
C PRO A 18 -4.82 -8.20 3.01
N ASP A 19 -6.08 -7.95 2.63
CA ASP A 19 -6.72 -8.63 1.52
C ASP A 19 -6.37 -8.00 0.16
N LEU A 20 -6.86 -8.63 -0.91
CA LEU A 20 -6.60 -8.18 -2.28
C LEU A 20 -7.14 -6.76 -2.53
N GLU A 21 -8.31 -6.43 -1.97
CA GLU A 21 -8.95 -5.13 -2.16
C GLU A 21 -8.16 -4.02 -1.47
N SER A 22 -7.74 -4.25 -0.24
CA SER A 22 -6.93 -3.34 0.56
C SER A 22 -5.55 -3.13 -0.06
N THR A 23 -4.93 -4.21 -0.55
CA THR A 23 -3.67 -4.16 -1.29
C THR A 23 -3.79 -3.34 -2.57
N ALA A 24 -4.85 -3.58 -3.35
CA ALA A 24 -5.12 -2.84 -4.59
C ALA A 24 -5.38 -1.36 -4.31
N LEU A 25 -6.05 -1.04 -3.20
CA LEU A 25 -6.31 0.34 -2.80
C LEU A 25 -5.01 1.09 -2.48
N ILE A 26 -4.15 0.53 -1.62
CA ILE A 26 -2.84 1.12 -1.29
C ILE A 26 -2.00 1.31 -2.56
N ALA A 27 -1.90 0.26 -3.39
CA ALA A 27 -1.10 0.31 -4.62
C ALA A 27 -1.63 1.39 -5.58
N SER A 28 -2.95 1.53 -5.70
CA SER A 28 -3.58 2.55 -6.55
C SER A 28 -3.31 3.96 -6.02
N THR A 29 -3.42 4.19 -4.71
CA THR A 29 -3.14 5.50 -4.09
C THR A 29 -1.70 5.93 -4.36
N ILE A 30 -0.73 5.04 -4.14
CA ILE A 30 0.70 5.30 -4.40
C ILE A 30 0.97 5.54 -5.89
N SER A 31 0.40 4.71 -6.77
CA SER A 31 0.56 4.86 -8.22
C SER A 31 -0.04 6.17 -8.75
N GLN A 32 -1.22 6.56 -8.29
CA GLN A 32 -1.89 7.81 -8.71
C GLN A 32 -1.15 9.04 -8.23
N ALA A 33 -0.51 8.93 -7.06
CA ALA A 33 0.36 9.97 -6.55
C ALA A 33 1.71 10.01 -7.27
N GLY A 34 1.97 9.16 -8.27
CA GLY A 34 3.19 9.16 -9.07
C GLY A 34 4.44 8.74 -8.28
N VAL A 35 4.26 7.88 -7.27
CA VAL A 35 5.36 7.28 -6.50
C VAL A 35 5.59 5.86 -7.00
N PRO A 36 6.76 5.55 -7.57
CA PRO A 36 7.11 4.18 -7.94
C PRO A 36 7.21 3.29 -6.69
N ALA A 37 6.47 2.18 -6.70
CA ALA A 37 6.50 1.18 -5.64
C ALA A 37 6.27 -0.23 -6.20
N ALA A 38 6.63 -1.25 -5.43
CA ALA A 38 6.34 -2.64 -5.71
C ALA A 38 5.78 -3.33 -4.46
N LEU A 39 4.92 -4.34 -4.66
CA LEU A 39 4.52 -5.23 -3.58
C LEU A 39 5.71 -6.10 -3.15
N TRP A 40 5.77 -6.42 -1.86
CA TRP A 40 6.81 -7.27 -1.28
C TRP A 40 6.24 -8.40 -0.42
N GLY A 41 7.15 -9.28 0.01
CA GLY A 41 6.91 -10.41 0.90
C GLY A 41 5.68 -11.24 0.55
N LEU A 42 4.80 -11.47 1.52
CA LEU A 42 3.67 -12.39 1.36
C LEU A 42 2.63 -11.86 0.35
N ASN A 43 2.49 -10.54 0.26
CA ASN A 43 1.62 -9.90 -0.71
C ASN A 43 2.11 -10.13 -2.15
N ALA A 44 3.43 -10.04 -2.37
CA ALA A 44 4.02 -10.36 -3.66
C ALA A 44 3.92 -11.86 -4.00
N ALA A 45 4.09 -12.74 -3.01
CA ALA A 45 4.03 -14.19 -3.21
C ALA A 45 2.66 -14.67 -3.72
N ASN A 46 1.56 -14.03 -3.27
CA ASN A 46 0.21 -14.35 -3.72
C ASN A 46 0.00 -14.12 -5.23
N LEU A 47 0.75 -13.20 -5.84
CA LEU A 47 0.69 -12.97 -7.29
C LEU A 47 1.30 -14.13 -8.12
N TYR A 48 2.11 -14.99 -7.49
CA TYR A 48 2.78 -16.12 -8.13
C TYR A 48 2.18 -17.47 -7.73
N GLY A 49 0.95 -17.49 -7.21
CA GLY A 49 0.27 -18.71 -6.78
C GLY A 49 0.71 -19.21 -5.40
N GLY A 50 1.34 -18.35 -4.60
CA GLY A 50 1.50 -18.60 -3.17
C GLY A 50 0.15 -18.68 -2.45
N ASN A 51 0.04 -19.56 -1.45
CA ASN A 51 -1.14 -19.74 -0.62
C ASN A 51 -0.90 -19.25 0.83
N LEU A 52 -0.02 -18.27 1.00
CA LEU A 52 0.30 -17.74 2.32
C LEU A 52 -0.65 -16.59 2.63
N VAL A 53 -1.10 -16.54 3.89
CA VAL A 53 -2.00 -15.49 4.37
C VAL A 53 -1.12 -14.34 4.87
N PRO A 54 -1.09 -13.18 4.18
CA PRO A 54 -0.39 -12.01 4.68
C PRO A 54 -1.03 -11.55 5.99
N LEU A 55 -0.20 -11.04 6.91
CA LEU A 55 -0.66 -10.40 8.15
C LEU A 55 -0.63 -8.86 8.04
N ASP A 56 0.10 -8.35 7.06
CA ASP A 56 0.33 -6.95 6.76
C ASP A 56 0.46 -6.73 5.25
N ILE A 57 0.41 -5.46 4.81
CA ILE A 57 0.65 -5.06 3.42
C ILE A 57 2.06 -4.46 3.33
N GLU A 58 2.91 -5.09 2.53
CA GLU A 58 4.32 -4.68 2.36
C GLU A 58 4.55 -4.01 1.01
N LEU A 59 5.16 -2.83 1.05
CA LEU A 59 5.57 -2.07 -0.12
C LEU A 59 7.08 -1.79 -0.10
N LEU A 60 7.72 -2.00 -1.24
CA LEU A 60 9.05 -1.46 -1.53
C LEU A 60 8.90 -0.11 -2.22
N VAL A 61 9.51 0.92 -1.63
CA VAL A 61 9.59 2.28 -2.18
C VAL A 61 11.06 2.70 -2.24
N CYS A 62 11.46 3.31 -3.36
CA CYS A 62 12.80 3.87 -3.48
C CYS A 62 13.07 4.90 -2.40
N GLU A 63 14.29 4.91 -1.83
CA GLU A 63 14.68 5.81 -0.73
C GLU A 63 14.30 7.28 -0.99
N LYS A 64 14.60 7.79 -2.19
CA LYS A 64 14.28 9.17 -2.61
C LYS A 64 12.79 9.52 -2.59
N ASP A 65 11.91 8.53 -2.60
CA ASP A 65 10.46 8.68 -2.66
C ASP A 65 9.77 8.31 -1.33
N GLN A 66 10.52 7.84 -0.31
CA GLN A 66 9.96 7.38 0.96
C GLN A 66 9.24 8.50 1.73
N GLU A 67 9.82 9.69 1.83
CA GLU A 67 9.19 10.86 2.49
C GLU A 67 7.86 11.24 1.79
N ARG A 68 7.86 11.19 0.46
CA ARG A 68 6.66 11.47 -0.34
C ARG A 68 5.59 10.41 -0.12
N ALA A 69 5.97 9.12 -0.17
CA ALA A 69 5.06 8.01 0.12
C ALA A 69 4.45 8.14 1.51
N PHE A 70 5.27 8.42 2.53
CA PHE A 70 4.83 8.65 3.90
C PHE A 70 3.80 9.79 3.99
N THR A 71 4.09 10.92 3.35
CA THR A 71 3.18 12.08 3.31
C THR A 71 1.85 11.75 2.64
N ILE A 72 1.88 11.02 1.51
CA ILE A 72 0.66 10.60 0.81
C ILE A 72 -0.19 9.68 1.69
N LEU A 73 0.41 8.63 2.24
CA LEU A 73 -0.28 7.63 3.06
C LEU A 73 -0.91 8.25 4.31
N THR A 74 -0.18 9.13 5.00
CA THR A 74 -0.68 9.83 6.19
C THR A 74 -1.75 10.87 5.86
N SER A 75 -1.64 11.59 4.72
CA SER A 75 -2.68 12.52 4.26
C SER A 75 -4.01 11.82 3.92
N HIS A 76 -3.97 10.51 3.65
CA HIS A 76 -5.15 9.67 3.43
C HIS A 76 -5.64 8.97 4.71
N GLY A 77 -5.08 9.32 5.87
CA GLY A 77 -5.57 8.92 7.18
C GLY A 77 -4.90 7.68 7.79
N LEU A 78 -3.84 7.13 7.16
CA LEU A 78 -3.03 6.10 7.81
C LEU A 78 -2.22 6.72 8.96
N ILE A 79 -2.19 6.01 10.09
CA ILE A 79 -1.47 6.46 11.29
C ILE A 79 -0.12 5.73 11.30
N PRO A 80 1.02 6.46 11.34
CA PRO A 80 2.32 5.83 11.42
C PRO A 80 2.47 5.14 12.78
N SER A 81 2.81 3.85 12.76
CA SER A 81 3.32 3.15 13.93
C SER A 81 4.84 3.27 13.89
N LEU A 82 5.42 4.06 14.78
CA LEU A 82 6.86 4.10 14.97
C LEU A 82 7.22 3.00 15.97
N PRO A 83 8.32 2.25 15.76
CA PRO A 83 8.86 1.44 16.85
C PRO A 83 9.17 2.38 18.03
N ASP A 84 8.89 1.93 19.25
CA ASP A 84 9.34 2.65 20.44
C ASP A 84 10.88 2.79 20.35
N ASP A 85 11.43 3.96 20.72
CA ASP A 85 12.88 4.25 20.68
C ASP A 85 13.72 3.35 21.64
N ASP A 86 13.12 2.30 22.21
CA ASP A 86 13.72 1.41 23.19
C ASP A 86 14.19 0.08 22.54
N GLU A 87 15.38 0.12 21.93
CA GLU A 87 16.32 -1.02 21.86
C GLU A 87 17.63 -0.71 22.60
#